data_AF-A0A4Q6E778-F1
#
_entry.id   AF-A0A4Q6E778-F1
#
_cell.length_a   1.000
_cell.length_b   1.000
_cell.length_c   1.000
_cell.angle_alpha   90.00
_cell.angle_beta   90.00
_cell.angle_gamma   90.00
#
_symmetry.space_group_name_H-M   'P 1'
#
loop_
_entity.id
_entity.type
_entity.pdbx_description
1 polymer ?
#
loop_
_entity_poly.entity_id
_entity_poly.type
_entity_poly.pdbx_seq_one_letter_code
_entity_poly.pdbx_strand_id
1 'polypeptide(L)'
;MNSFTKLIITLLVASVGFSSCQKDFTIDDQLDPVDTVAGDSNYLDRFYYLEETSGGLDTMWGYYFKYDSLKRVSELHYNEEFPVNSFELEKKYSYHNSDTIPYKMEEFDGPTDIYPEEYYFTFDSQQRISKDSIRHYNNSGDLDRLEIINYSYATGEIYAHTKITEYFLPIPDEYIEHDTATLNSFGDILTHKKYREQGSVSVLHLTSEFTYGTQSGPFAKSSIFKAHHLLPMGETFIDDLMTHKNLLTQLEQDENGTATMDEAYTDYQYNAAGLVKEFKTGDAGFRQVIRFFYKNL
;
A
#
# COMPACT_ATOMS: atom_id res chain seq x y z
N MET A 1 -2.61 -70.32 0.70
CA MET A 1 -2.10 -68.97 0.33
C MET A 1 -3.08 -68.38 -0.68
N ASN A 2 -4.35 -68.13 -0.38
CA ASN A 2 -5.05 -67.33 0.63
C ASN A 2 -4.93 -65.82 0.37
N SER A 3 -6.07 -65.24 -0.02
CA SER A 3 -6.36 -63.94 -0.64
C SER A 3 -5.82 -62.67 0.01
N PHE A 4 -4.88 -62.74 0.95
CA PHE A 4 -4.31 -61.56 1.61
C PHE A 4 -3.26 -60.84 0.75
N THR A 5 -2.60 -61.54 -0.18
CA THR A 5 -1.51 -60.96 -0.99
C THR A 5 -2.01 -60.12 -2.17
N LYS A 6 -3.27 -60.30 -2.61
CA LYS A 6 -3.85 -59.49 -3.70
C LYS A 6 -4.44 -58.15 -3.22
N LEU A 7 -4.70 -58.00 -1.92
CA LEU A 7 -5.22 -56.74 -1.37
C LEU A 7 -4.12 -55.68 -1.16
N ILE A 8 -2.86 -56.10 -1.02
CA ILE A 8 -1.73 -55.19 -0.78
C ILE A 8 -1.19 -54.59 -2.09
N ILE A 9 -1.38 -55.27 -3.23
CA ILE A 9 -0.90 -54.78 -4.53
C ILE A 9 -1.91 -53.78 -5.15
N THR A 10 -3.20 -53.89 -4.84
CA THR A 10 -4.21 -52.93 -5.32
C THR A 10 -4.26 -51.64 -4.48
N LEU A 11 -3.78 -51.66 -3.22
CA LEU A 11 -3.70 -50.45 -2.39
C LEU A 11 -2.45 -49.60 -2.64
N LEU A 12 -1.43 -50.12 -3.34
CA LEU A 12 -0.22 -49.35 -3.67
C LEU A 12 -0.29 -48.63 -5.02
N VAL A 13 -1.35 -48.83 -5.80
CA VAL A 13 -1.55 -48.16 -7.10
C VAL A 13 -2.56 -47.00 -7.00
N ALA A 14 -3.15 -46.77 -5.82
CA ALA A 14 -4.07 -45.65 -5.56
C ALA A 14 -3.43 -44.45 -4.84
N SER A 15 -2.12 -44.47 -4.57
CA SER A 15 -1.41 -43.41 -3.82
C SER A 15 -0.29 -42.71 -4.59
N VAL A 16 -0.20 -42.88 -5.92
CA VAL A 16 0.81 -42.23 -6.77
C VAL A 16 0.18 -41.37 -7.88
N GLY A 17 -1.07 -40.93 -7.69
CA GLY A 17 -1.86 -40.24 -8.73
C GLY A 17 -2.40 -38.87 -8.35
N PHE A 18 -2.02 -38.33 -7.19
CA PHE A 18 -2.22 -36.91 -6.87
C PHE A 18 -0.85 -36.26 -6.67
N SER A 19 0.02 -36.40 -7.67
CA SER A 19 0.94 -35.31 -7.96
C SER A 19 0.04 -34.15 -8.35
N SER A 20 -0.11 -33.19 -7.45
CA SER A 20 -0.51 -31.84 -7.83
C SER A 20 0.31 -31.49 -9.08
N CYS A 21 -0.31 -30.87 -10.06
CA CYS A 21 0.42 -30.07 -11.04
C CYS A 21 0.99 -28.84 -10.32
N GLN A 22 1.74 -29.04 -9.23
CA GLN A 22 2.63 -28.05 -8.71
C GLN A 22 3.85 -28.15 -9.61
N LYS A 23 3.89 -27.26 -10.59
CA LYS A 23 5.15 -26.94 -11.22
C LYS A 23 5.99 -26.35 -10.10
N ASP A 24 6.84 -27.19 -9.48
CA ASP A 24 7.95 -26.70 -8.68
C ASP A 24 8.71 -25.76 -9.60
N PHE A 25 8.49 -24.47 -9.42
CA PHE A 25 9.50 -23.52 -9.79
C PHE A 25 10.64 -23.86 -8.84
N THR A 26 11.65 -24.56 -9.37
CA THR A 26 12.99 -24.27 -8.90
C THR A 26 13.12 -22.78 -9.12
N ILE A 27 12.91 -22.01 -8.05
CA ILE A 27 13.55 -20.72 -7.95
C ILE A 27 15.01 -21.12 -8.16
N ASP A 28 15.52 -20.84 -9.36
CA ASP A 28 16.96 -20.86 -9.57
C ASP A 28 17.48 -20.04 -8.39
N ASP A 29 18.27 -20.64 -7.51
CA ASP A 29 18.92 -20.01 -6.34
C ASP A 29 19.89 -18.87 -6.77
N GLN A 30 19.69 -18.33 -7.98
CA GLN A 30 20.20 -17.07 -8.49
C GLN A 30 19.21 -15.90 -8.31
N LEU A 31 18.16 -16.03 -7.47
CA LEU A 31 17.36 -14.87 -7.03
C LEU A 31 17.92 -14.15 -5.80
N ASP A 32 18.99 -14.65 -5.19
CA ASP A 32 19.93 -13.68 -4.61
C ASP A 32 20.68 -13.06 -5.79
N PRO A 33 20.52 -11.75 -6.06
CA PRO A 33 21.48 -11.09 -6.91
C PRO A 33 22.84 -11.36 -6.28
N VAL A 34 23.67 -12.15 -6.96
CA VAL A 34 25.08 -12.28 -6.65
C VAL A 34 25.57 -10.85 -6.53
N ASP A 35 26.04 -10.47 -5.33
CA ASP A 35 26.63 -9.17 -5.02
C ASP A 35 27.73 -8.88 -6.06
N THR A 36 27.33 -8.31 -7.18
CA THR A 36 28.19 -7.85 -8.24
C THR A 36 28.22 -6.34 -8.07
N VAL A 37 29.08 -5.95 -7.15
CA VAL A 37 29.43 -4.58 -6.81
C VAL A 37 29.70 -3.77 -8.09
N ALA A 38 28.76 -2.91 -8.48
CA ALA A 38 28.97 -1.67 -9.25
C ALA A 38 27.65 -0.86 -9.38
N GLY A 39 27.35 -0.02 -8.39
CA GLY A 39 26.34 1.03 -8.48
C GLY A 39 24.98 0.64 -7.90
N ASP A 40 24.81 0.83 -6.59
CA ASP A 40 23.55 0.59 -5.91
C ASP A 40 22.44 1.41 -6.55
N SER A 41 21.40 0.70 -6.97
CA SER A 41 20.25 1.33 -7.59
C SER A 41 19.27 1.82 -6.55
N ASN A 42 18.74 3.02 -6.77
CA ASN A 42 17.97 3.77 -5.77
C ASN A 42 16.48 3.91 -6.11
N TYR A 43 16.03 3.26 -7.19
CA TYR A 43 14.65 3.33 -7.66
C TYR A 43 13.95 2.01 -7.39
N LEU A 44 12.86 2.07 -6.64
CA LEU A 44 12.06 0.88 -6.35
C LEU A 44 11.48 0.35 -7.66
N ASP A 45 11.80 -0.89 -8.02
CA ASP A 45 11.28 -1.53 -9.23
C ASP A 45 9.93 -2.19 -8.92
N ARG A 46 9.90 -2.98 -7.85
CA ARG A 46 8.75 -3.76 -7.42
C ARG A 46 8.88 -4.16 -5.96
N PHE A 47 7.78 -4.57 -5.36
CA PHE A 47 7.81 -5.33 -4.10
C PHE A 47 6.72 -6.39 -4.07
N TYR A 48 6.92 -7.41 -3.24
CA TYR A 48 6.00 -8.52 -3.08
C TYR A 48 5.56 -8.67 -1.63
N TYR A 49 4.29 -8.97 -1.45
CA TYR A 49 3.78 -9.60 -0.23
C TYR A 49 3.90 -11.12 -0.39
N LEU A 50 4.62 -11.75 0.52
CA LEU A 50 4.88 -13.19 0.50
C LEU A 50 4.31 -13.81 1.77
N GLU A 51 3.65 -14.97 1.65
CA GLU A 51 3.18 -15.74 2.80
C GLU A 51 4.20 -16.83 3.15
N GLU A 52 4.59 -16.93 4.42
CA GLU A 52 5.37 -18.08 4.92
C GLU A 52 4.48 -19.31 5.05
N THR A 53 4.68 -20.30 4.17
CA THR A 53 4.01 -21.60 4.21
C THR A 53 4.96 -22.70 4.69
N SER A 54 4.43 -23.92 4.92
CA SER A 54 5.25 -25.08 5.27
C SER A 54 6.21 -25.52 4.16
N GLY A 55 5.96 -25.10 2.91
CA GLY A 55 6.77 -25.42 1.73
C GLY A 55 7.74 -24.32 1.29
N GLY A 56 7.71 -23.15 1.93
CA GLY A 56 8.49 -21.98 1.53
C GLY A 56 7.66 -20.70 1.48
N LEU A 57 8.08 -19.74 0.67
CA LEU A 57 7.36 -18.47 0.47
C LEU A 57 6.44 -18.60 -0.75
N ASP A 58 5.15 -18.32 -0.55
CA ASP A 58 4.21 -18.15 -1.65
C ASP A 58 4.02 -16.66 -1.95
N THR A 59 3.90 -16.29 -3.23
CA THR A 59 3.65 -14.90 -3.60
C THR A 59 2.16 -14.65 -3.49
N MET A 60 1.78 -13.78 -2.55
CA MET A 60 0.42 -13.29 -2.49
C MET A 60 0.26 -12.24 -3.57
N TRP A 61 0.89 -11.08 -3.39
CA TRP A 61 0.61 -9.91 -4.22
C TRP A 61 1.90 -9.24 -4.69
N GLY A 62 1.85 -8.54 -5.82
CA GLY A 62 3.01 -7.82 -6.36
C GLY A 62 2.69 -6.43 -6.87
N TYR A 63 3.58 -5.50 -6.54
CA TYR A 63 3.50 -4.10 -6.92
C TYR A 63 4.66 -3.73 -7.85
N TYR A 64 4.39 -2.97 -8.90
CA TYR A 64 5.37 -2.62 -9.93
C TYR A 64 5.38 -1.13 -10.22
N PHE A 65 6.58 -0.57 -10.37
CA PHE A 65 6.79 0.86 -10.56
C PHE A 65 7.36 1.16 -11.94
N LYS A 66 6.65 2.00 -12.70
CA LYS A 66 7.17 2.60 -13.93
C LYS A 66 7.59 4.03 -13.69
N TYR A 67 8.58 4.46 -14.47
CA TYR A 67 9.19 5.76 -14.35
C TYR A 67 9.17 6.49 -15.69
N ASP A 68 8.95 7.80 -15.65
CA ASP A 68 9.07 8.65 -16.82
C ASP A 68 10.54 9.01 -17.14
N SER A 69 10.76 9.81 -18.19
CA SER A 69 12.10 10.23 -18.61
C SER A 69 12.82 11.14 -17.61
N LEU A 70 12.10 11.70 -16.63
CA LEU A 70 12.64 12.48 -15.51
C LEU A 70 12.86 11.61 -14.25
N LYS A 71 12.66 10.29 -14.36
CA LYS A 71 12.80 9.30 -13.28
C LYS A 71 11.81 9.53 -12.13
N ARG A 72 10.62 10.07 -12.43
CA ARG A 72 9.49 10.15 -11.51
C ARG A 72 8.59 8.95 -11.72
N VAL A 73 7.95 8.45 -10.66
CA VAL A 73 6.98 7.34 -10.80
C VAL A 73 5.80 7.81 -11.63
N SER A 74 5.55 7.17 -12.78
CA SER A 74 4.45 7.51 -13.68
C SER A 74 3.28 6.55 -13.55
N GLU A 75 3.55 5.29 -13.18
CA GLU A 75 2.52 4.26 -12.99
C GLU A 75 2.93 3.34 -11.83
N LEU A 76 1.94 2.93 -11.04
CA LEU A 76 2.03 1.85 -10.05
C LEU A 76 0.99 0.80 -10.43
N HIS A 77 1.42 -0.45 -10.54
CA HIS A 77 0.55 -1.57 -10.89
C HIS A 77 0.54 -2.61 -9.77
N TYR A 78 -0.65 -3.11 -9.44
CA TYR A 78 -0.91 -4.17 -8.47
C TYR A 78 -1.40 -5.44 -9.17
N ASN A 79 -1.00 -6.60 -8.67
CA ASN A 79 -1.43 -7.88 -9.19
C ASN A 79 -1.54 -8.93 -8.06
N GLU A 80 -2.71 -9.57 -7.97
CA GLU A 80 -3.00 -10.69 -7.05
C GLU A 80 -2.70 -12.07 -7.66
N GLU A 81 -2.75 -12.22 -8.98
CA GLU A 81 -2.62 -13.51 -9.65
C GLU A 81 -1.40 -13.59 -10.56
N PHE A 82 -0.32 -14.17 -10.02
CA PHE A 82 0.80 -14.60 -10.84
C PHE A 82 0.47 -15.91 -11.56
N PRO A 83 0.59 -16.01 -12.90
CA PRO A 83 1.36 -15.17 -13.84
C PRO A 83 0.49 -14.34 -14.81
N VAL A 84 -0.77 -14.02 -14.48
CA VAL A 84 -1.65 -13.33 -15.42
C VAL A 84 -1.24 -11.86 -15.44
N ASN A 85 -0.84 -11.33 -16.60
CA ASN A 85 -0.53 -9.89 -16.77
C ASN A 85 -1.82 -9.03 -16.81
N SER A 86 -2.81 -9.34 -15.98
CA SER A 86 -3.92 -8.45 -15.66
C SER A 86 -3.57 -7.72 -14.38
N PHE A 87 -3.78 -6.41 -14.36
CA PHE A 87 -3.60 -5.61 -13.16
C PHE A 87 -4.95 -5.48 -12.49
N GLU A 88 -5.00 -5.82 -11.20
CA GLU A 88 -6.19 -5.62 -10.36
C GLU A 88 -6.30 -4.15 -9.97
N LEU A 89 -5.18 -3.44 -9.82
CA LEU A 89 -5.16 -1.99 -9.61
C LEU A 89 -4.10 -1.33 -10.49
N GLU A 90 -4.45 -0.22 -11.12
CA GLU A 90 -3.50 0.65 -11.81
C GLU A 90 -3.63 2.09 -11.32
N LYS A 91 -2.55 2.65 -10.77
CA LYS A 91 -2.46 4.07 -10.41
C LYS A 91 -1.59 4.80 -11.43
N LYS A 92 -2.13 5.82 -12.12
CA LYS A 92 -1.41 6.67 -13.09
C LYS A 92 -1.16 8.07 -12.51
N TYR A 93 0.08 8.55 -12.56
CA TYR A 93 0.47 9.84 -11.99
C TYR A 93 0.76 10.87 -13.08
N SER A 94 0.15 12.05 -12.93
CA SER A 94 0.37 13.20 -13.81
C SER A 94 1.12 14.33 -13.09
N TYR A 95 2.04 14.96 -13.83
CA TYR A 95 2.93 16.00 -13.33
C TYR A 95 2.82 17.26 -14.19
N HIS A 96 2.96 18.43 -13.56
CA HIS A 96 3.11 19.69 -14.29
C HIS A 96 4.57 19.86 -14.70
N ASN A 97 4.84 19.87 -16.01
CA ASN A 97 6.18 20.13 -16.56
C ASN A 97 7.27 19.29 -15.86
N SER A 98 8.25 19.97 -15.27
CA SER A 98 9.40 19.40 -14.55
C SER A 98 9.18 19.23 -13.04
N ASP A 99 7.95 19.39 -12.54
CA ASP A 99 7.67 19.26 -11.11
C ASP A 99 7.96 17.83 -10.64
N THR A 100 8.46 17.68 -9.43
CA THR A 100 8.82 16.37 -8.89
C THR A 100 7.64 15.67 -8.24
N ILE A 101 6.58 16.37 -7.86
CA ILE A 101 5.41 15.84 -7.14
C ILE A 101 4.23 15.81 -8.11
N PRO A 102 3.42 14.73 -8.15
CA PRO A 102 2.27 14.67 -9.04
C PRO A 102 1.17 15.63 -8.56
N TYR A 103 0.39 16.17 -9.50
CA TYR A 103 -0.80 16.99 -9.19
C TYR A 103 -2.10 16.21 -9.37
N LYS A 104 -2.05 15.07 -10.08
CA LYS A 104 -3.19 14.17 -10.29
C LYS A 104 -2.74 12.72 -10.20
N MET A 105 -3.58 11.88 -9.60
CA MET A 105 -3.52 10.43 -9.70
C MET A 105 -4.87 9.91 -10.19
N GLU A 106 -4.84 8.92 -11.07
CA GLU A 106 -6.01 8.18 -11.54
C GLU A 106 -5.85 6.73 -11.10
N GLU A 107 -6.82 6.20 -10.37
CA GLU A 107 -6.84 4.83 -9.91
C GLU A 107 -7.90 4.03 -10.67
N PHE A 108 -7.51 2.91 -11.25
CA PHE A 108 -8.36 2.00 -12.01
C PHE A 108 -8.47 0.68 -11.27
N ASP A 109 -9.70 0.30 -10.89
CA ASP A 109 -10.01 -0.97 -10.22
C ASP A 109 -10.23 -2.08 -11.26
N GLY A 110 -9.12 -2.57 -11.79
CA GLY A 110 -9.06 -3.68 -12.71
C GLY A 110 -9.03 -3.29 -14.20
N PRO A 111 -8.81 -4.28 -15.08
CA PRO A 111 -8.55 -4.04 -16.51
C PRO A 111 -9.80 -3.61 -17.29
N THR A 112 -10.98 -3.74 -16.70
CA THR A 112 -12.26 -3.38 -17.31
C THR A 112 -12.80 -2.05 -16.81
N ASP A 113 -12.16 -1.44 -15.81
CA ASP A 113 -12.56 -0.13 -15.33
C ASP A 113 -12.25 0.94 -16.39
N ILE A 114 -13.27 1.76 -16.65
CA ILE A 114 -13.24 2.86 -17.62
C ILE A 114 -13.49 4.22 -16.95
N TYR A 115 -13.85 4.23 -15.67
CA TYR A 115 -14.18 5.42 -14.90
C TYR A 115 -13.30 5.47 -13.65
N PRO A 116 -12.02 5.87 -13.79
CA PRO A 116 -11.09 5.84 -12.68
C PRO A 116 -11.52 6.79 -11.57
N GLU A 117 -11.15 6.44 -10.34
CA GLU A 117 -11.16 7.40 -9.26
C GLU A 117 -10.07 8.46 -9.51
N GLU A 118 -10.45 9.73 -9.42
CA GLU A 118 -9.53 10.84 -9.69
C GLU A 118 -9.15 11.57 -8.41
N TYR A 119 -7.85 11.59 -8.14
CA TYR A 119 -7.25 12.32 -7.03
C TYR A 119 -6.54 13.55 -7.59
N TYR A 120 -6.79 14.72 -7.01
CA TYR A 120 -6.10 15.97 -7.35
C TYR A 120 -5.43 16.55 -6.12
N PHE A 121 -4.14 16.83 -6.24
CA PHE A 121 -3.30 17.29 -5.13
C PHE A 121 -2.87 18.74 -5.34
N THR A 122 -3.05 19.57 -4.31
CA THR A 122 -2.61 20.96 -4.32
C THR A 122 -1.61 21.21 -3.22
N PHE A 123 -0.43 21.71 -3.57
CA PHE A 123 0.65 22.00 -2.62
C PHE A 123 0.82 23.50 -2.39
N ASP A 124 1.19 23.87 -1.16
CA ASP A 124 1.60 25.23 -0.84
C ASP A 124 3.02 25.54 -1.33
N SER A 125 3.47 26.79 -1.14
CA SER A 125 4.82 27.22 -1.53
C SER A 125 5.97 26.48 -0.82
N GLN A 126 5.68 25.73 0.26
CA GLN A 126 6.63 24.91 1.01
C GLN A 126 6.55 23.43 0.60
N GLN A 127 5.79 23.11 -0.45
CA GLN A 127 5.50 21.74 -0.91
C GLN A 127 4.79 20.87 0.14
N ARG A 128 3.97 21.48 0.99
CA ARG A 128 3.05 20.76 1.89
C ARG A 128 1.69 20.68 1.23
N ILE A 129 0.98 19.58 1.45
CA ILE A 129 -0.36 19.40 0.92
C ILE A 129 -1.29 20.46 1.53
N SER A 130 -2.06 21.15 0.70
CA SER A 130 -2.88 22.30 1.12
C SER A 130 -4.35 22.06 0.83
N LYS A 131 -4.64 21.30 -0.23
CA LYS A 131 -5.98 20.91 -0.60
C LYS A 131 -5.96 19.71 -1.54
N ASP A 132 -6.84 18.76 -1.27
CA ASP A 132 -7.10 17.66 -2.17
C ASP A 132 -8.56 17.63 -2.62
N SER A 133 -8.78 16.97 -3.76
CA SER A 133 -10.11 16.53 -4.14
C SER A 133 -10.08 15.13 -4.72
N ILE A 134 -11.00 14.30 -4.28
CA ILE A 134 -11.19 12.92 -4.75
C ILE A 134 -12.54 12.85 -5.44
N ARG A 135 -12.58 12.26 -6.63
CA ARG A 135 -13.80 12.06 -7.41
C ARG A 135 -13.94 10.59 -7.74
N HIS A 136 -14.97 9.98 -7.19
CA HIS A 136 -15.36 8.64 -7.53
C HIS A 136 -16.56 8.70 -8.50
N TYR A 137 -16.58 7.76 -9.43
CA TYR A 137 -17.60 7.65 -10.45
C TYR A 137 -18.19 6.25 -10.41
N ASN A 138 -19.49 6.14 -10.64
CA ASN A 138 -20.14 4.84 -10.75
C ASN A 138 -19.83 4.17 -12.10
N ASN A 139 -20.27 2.91 -12.27
CA ASN A 139 -20.10 2.12 -13.50
C ASN A 139 -20.75 2.73 -14.77
N SER A 140 -21.52 3.81 -14.66
CA SER A 140 -22.09 4.56 -15.80
C SER A 140 -21.33 5.85 -16.12
N GLY A 141 -20.32 6.19 -15.32
CA GLY A 141 -19.50 7.40 -15.45
C GLY A 141 -20.10 8.63 -14.79
N ASP A 142 -21.17 8.47 -14.01
CA ASP A 142 -21.74 9.56 -13.23
C ASP A 142 -20.98 9.69 -11.91
N LEU A 143 -20.68 10.93 -11.51
CA LEU A 143 -20.06 11.24 -10.22
C LEU A 143 -21.00 10.77 -9.09
N ASP A 144 -20.54 9.86 -8.25
CA ASP A 144 -21.31 9.30 -7.13
C ASP A 144 -20.76 9.71 -5.76
N ARG A 145 -19.48 10.12 -5.67
CA ARG A 145 -18.88 10.69 -4.47
C ARG A 145 -17.83 11.74 -4.82
N LEU A 146 -17.88 12.86 -4.11
CA LEU A 146 -16.89 13.93 -4.16
C LEU A 146 -16.36 14.19 -2.75
N GLU A 147 -15.04 14.15 -2.62
CA GLU A 147 -14.36 14.55 -1.39
C GLU A 147 -13.55 15.81 -1.64
N ILE A 148 -13.63 16.76 -0.72
CA ILE A 148 -12.80 17.95 -0.70
C ILE A 148 -12.13 18.05 0.65
N ILE A 149 -10.81 17.98 0.66
CA ILE A 149 -10.00 18.01 1.87
C ILE A 149 -9.22 19.31 1.89
N ASN A 150 -9.35 20.11 2.94
CA ASN A 150 -8.54 21.32 3.13
C ASN A 150 -7.60 21.11 4.30
N TYR A 151 -6.31 21.37 4.08
CA TYR A 151 -5.27 21.15 5.08
C TYR A 151 -4.81 22.47 5.69
N SER A 152 -4.54 22.44 7.00
CA SER A 152 -3.89 23.53 7.71
C SER A 152 -2.83 22.99 8.66
N TYR A 153 -1.87 23.84 9.03
CA TYR A 153 -0.67 23.41 9.75
C TYR A 153 -0.41 24.26 10.99
N ALA A 154 -0.01 23.60 12.07
CA ALA A 154 0.67 24.20 13.21
C ALA A 154 2.05 23.56 13.37
N THR A 155 2.80 23.97 14.41
CA THR A 155 4.15 23.43 14.62
C THR A 155 4.07 21.95 14.99
N GLY A 156 4.54 21.08 14.09
CA GLY A 156 4.52 19.63 14.30
C GLY A 156 3.14 18.98 14.15
N GLU A 157 2.16 19.71 13.60
CA GLU A 157 0.78 19.24 13.48
C GLU A 157 0.19 19.61 12.13
N ILE A 158 -0.67 18.73 11.62
CA ILE A 158 -1.52 18.94 10.45
C ILE A 158 -2.98 18.69 10.84
N TYR A 159 -3.85 19.51 10.28
CA TYR A 159 -5.30 19.41 10.44
C TYR A 159 -5.93 19.27 9.06
N ALA A 160 -6.85 18.34 8.89
CA ALA A 160 -7.64 18.20 7.67
C ALA A 160 -9.12 18.47 7.98
N HIS A 161 -9.76 19.23 7.09
CA HIS A 161 -11.20 19.42 7.09
C HIS A 161 -11.76 18.85 5.79
N THR A 162 -12.42 17.72 5.91
CA THR A 162 -12.91 16.91 4.80
C THR A 162 -14.41 17.09 4.67
N LYS A 163 -14.87 17.49 3.49
CA LYS A 163 -16.29 17.48 3.13
C LYS A 163 -16.51 16.39 2.10
N ILE A 164 -17.41 15.46 2.39
CA ILE A 164 -17.77 14.36 1.50
C ILE A 164 -19.22 14.57 1.07
N THR A 165 -19.46 14.46 -0.22
CA THR A 165 -20.79 14.55 -0.83
C THR A 165 -21.05 13.29 -1.63
N GLU A 166 -22.09 12.56 -1.26
CA GLU A 166 -22.51 11.32 -1.91
C GLU A 166 -23.75 11.58 -2.78
N TYR A 167 -23.68 11.22 -4.06
CA TYR A 167 -24.69 11.49 -5.09
C TYR A 167 -25.48 10.25 -5.52
N PHE A 168 -25.22 9.06 -4.95
CA PHE A 168 -25.94 7.83 -5.32
C PHE A 168 -27.39 7.78 -4.80
N LEU A 169 -27.76 8.67 -3.88
CA LEU A 169 -29.13 8.81 -3.37
C LEU A 169 -29.94 9.84 -4.18
N PRO A 170 -31.28 9.76 -4.19
CA PRO A 170 -32.14 10.74 -4.86
C PRO A 170 -31.93 12.19 -4.39
N ILE A 171 -31.38 12.36 -3.18
CA ILE A 171 -30.96 13.63 -2.59
C ILE A 171 -29.53 13.41 -2.12
N PRO A 172 -28.56 14.25 -2.53
CA PRO A 172 -27.19 14.11 -2.09
C PRO A 172 -27.08 14.16 -0.56
N ASP A 173 -26.28 13.25 0.00
CA ASP A 173 -25.93 13.27 1.41
C ASP A 173 -24.57 13.95 1.61
N GLU A 174 -24.40 14.62 2.74
CA GLU A 174 -23.16 15.33 3.05
C GLU A 174 -22.72 15.02 4.48
N TYR A 175 -21.45 14.66 4.64
CA TYR A 175 -20.83 14.56 5.95
C TYR A 175 -19.48 15.29 5.97
N ILE A 176 -19.11 15.70 7.18
CA ILE A 176 -17.89 16.43 7.45
C ILE A 176 -17.04 15.59 8.40
N GLU A 177 -15.75 15.49 8.06
CA GLU A 177 -14.74 14.84 8.88
C GLU A 177 -13.66 15.86 9.22
N HIS A 178 -13.17 15.78 10.46
CA HIS A 178 -12.07 16.60 10.95
C HIS A 178 -10.96 15.67 11.41
N ASP A 179 -9.77 15.87 10.87
CA ASP A 179 -8.61 15.05 11.19
C ASP A 179 -7.53 15.89 11.83
N THR A 180 -6.90 15.33 12.85
CA THR A 180 -5.74 15.93 13.51
C THR A 180 -4.62 14.93 13.50
N ALA A 181 -3.42 15.33 13.08
CA ALA A 181 -2.25 14.46 13.16
C ALA A 181 -1.01 15.22 13.65
N THR A 182 -0.19 14.52 14.43
CA THR A 182 1.14 14.99 14.81
C THR A 182 2.16 14.41 13.83
N LEU A 183 3.14 15.23 13.45
CA LEU A 183 4.15 14.87 12.47
C LEU A 183 5.53 14.80 13.12
N ASN A 184 6.35 13.84 12.69
CA ASN A 184 7.77 13.86 12.98
C ASN A 184 8.49 14.94 12.12
N SER A 185 9.80 15.10 12.30
CA SER A 185 10.59 16.09 11.54
C SER A 185 10.70 15.80 10.03
N PHE A 186 10.32 14.61 9.57
CA PHE A 186 10.33 14.18 8.18
C PHE A 186 8.94 14.31 7.51
N GLY A 187 7.90 14.60 8.30
CA GLY A 187 6.51 14.68 7.84
C GLY A 187 5.74 13.36 7.95
N ASP A 188 6.31 12.30 8.55
CA ASP A 188 5.55 11.09 8.83
C ASP A 188 4.59 11.33 10.02
N ILE A 189 3.43 10.68 9.99
CA ILE A 189 2.37 10.81 10.99
C ILE A 189 2.71 9.96 12.20
N LEU A 190 2.82 10.55 13.40
CA LEU A 190 3.09 9.83 14.64
C LEU A 190 1.80 9.41 15.34
N THR A 191 0.84 10.32 15.40
CA THR A 191 -0.48 10.06 15.96
C THR A 191 -1.52 10.75 15.11
N HIS A 192 -2.70 10.18 15.02
CA HIS A 192 -3.83 10.77 14.31
C HIS A 192 -5.15 10.55 15.07
N LYS A 193 -6.10 11.46 14.88
CA LYS A 193 -7.48 11.33 15.34
C LYS A 193 -8.45 11.79 14.26
N LYS A 194 -9.44 10.95 13.94
CA LYS A 194 -10.56 11.24 13.05
C LYS A 194 -11.78 11.59 13.87
N TYR A 195 -12.44 12.66 13.48
CA TYR A 195 -13.74 13.03 14.00
C TYR A 195 -14.75 13.12 12.86
N ARG A 196 -16.00 12.71 13.12
CA ARG A 196 -17.12 12.92 12.20
C ARG A 196 -18.12 13.89 12.83
N GLU A 197 -18.62 14.83 12.04
CA GLU A 197 -19.69 15.71 12.52
C GLU A 197 -21.02 14.95 12.63
N GLN A 198 -21.66 15.08 13.80
CA GLN A 198 -23.02 14.63 14.06
C GLN A 198 -23.83 15.85 14.54
N GLY A 199 -24.59 16.45 13.62
CA GLY A 199 -25.25 17.72 13.87
C GLY A 199 -24.23 18.86 13.97
N SER A 200 -24.08 19.46 15.14
CA SER A 200 -23.12 20.56 15.38
C SER A 200 -21.96 20.16 16.32
N VAL A 201 -21.70 18.86 16.45
CA VAL A 201 -20.67 18.32 17.36
C VAL A 201 -19.78 17.36 16.57
N SER A 202 -18.46 17.48 16.75
CA SER A 202 -17.49 16.53 16.22
C SER A 202 -17.33 15.36 17.20
N VAL A 203 -17.62 14.14 16.74
CA VAL A 203 -17.52 12.91 17.53
C VAL A 203 -16.30 12.13 17.07
N LEU A 204 -15.48 11.67 18.02
CA LEU A 204 -14.30 10.83 17.71
C LEU A 204 -14.78 9.55 17.00
N HIS A 205 -14.06 9.16 15.96
CA HIS A 205 -14.36 7.95 15.18
C HIS A 205 -13.18 6.97 15.15
N LEU A 206 -11.95 7.49 15.02
CA LEU A 206 -10.74 6.66 14.92
C LEU A 206 -9.57 7.38 15.57
N THR A 207 -8.65 6.62 16.16
CA THR A 207 -7.30 7.09 16.50
C THR A 207 -6.27 6.14 15.94
N SER A 208 -5.16 6.68 15.45
CA SER A 208 -4.03 5.89 14.97
C SER A 208 -2.73 6.33 15.65
N GLU A 209 -1.85 5.39 15.96
CA GLU A 209 -0.51 5.60 16.50
C GLU A 209 0.51 4.83 15.68
N PHE A 210 1.58 5.52 15.28
CA PHE A 210 2.64 4.96 14.45
C PHE A 210 4.00 5.21 15.11
N THR A 211 4.85 4.18 15.10
CA THR A 211 6.25 4.35 15.50
C THR A 211 7.17 4.07 14.34
N TYR A 212 8.30 4.76 14.29
CA TYR A 212 9.24 4.67 13.18
C TYR A 212 10.65 4.36 13.64
N GLY A 213 11.38 3.64 12.79
CA GLY A 213 12.81 3.42 12.93
C GLY A 213 13.63 4.64 12.49
N THR A 214 14.95 4.53 12.62
CA THR A 214 15.86 5.61 12.20
C THR A 214 16.16 5.58 10.70
N GLN A 215 16.03 4.42 10.07
CA GLN A 215 16.36 4.20 8.67
C GLN A 215 15.25 4.65 7.72
N SER A 216 15.64 4.99 6.50
CA SER A 216 14.72 5.41 5.45
C SER A 216 13.83 4.27 4.98
N GLY A 217 12.54 4.59 4.82
CA GLY A 217 11.52 3.73 4.23
C GLY A 217 11.78 3.40 2.77
N PRO A 218 11.07 2.40 2.22
CA PRO A 218 11.20 1.99 0.82
C PRO A 218 10.85 3.13 -0.16
N PHE A 219 9.99 4.07 0.24
CA PHE A 219 9.55 5.20 -0.58
C PHE A 219 10.27 6.51 -0.30
N ALA A 220 11.22 6.55 0.63
CA ALA A 220 11.88 7.80 1.07
C ALA A 220 12.54 8.62 -0.07
N LYS A 221 12.86 7.96 -1.20
CA LYS A 221 13.44 8.58 -2.39
C LYS A 221 12.42 8.88 -3.49
N SER A 222 11.23 8.30 -3.42
CA SER A 222 10.14 8.60 -4.37
C SER A 222 9.42 9.85 -3.91
N SER A 223 9.03 10.75 -4.80
CA SER A 223 8.27 11.95 -4.42
C SER A 223 6.79 11.69 -4.25
N ILE A 224 6.29 10.52 -4.70
CA ILE A 224 4.86 10.19 -4.63
C ILE A 224 4.37 10.01 -3.20
N PHE A 225 5.24 9.69 -2.22
CA PHE A 225 4.80 9.59 -0.82
C PHE A 225 4.13 10.88 -0.34
N LYS A 226 4.58 12.04 -0.86
CA LYS A 226 3.99 13.35 -0.55
C LYS A 226 2.56 13.53 -1.08
N ALA A 227 2.17 12.77 -2.10
CA ALA A 227 0.83 12.77 -2.69
C ALA A 227 -0.09 11.72 -2.06
N HIS A 228 0.47 10.71 -1.39
CA HIS A 228 -0.27 9.64 -0.71
C HIS A 228 -0.51 9.94 0.78
N HIS A 229 -0.52 11.21 1.19
CA HIS A 229 -0.86 11.58 2.57
C HIS A 229 -2.38 11.49 2.79
N LEU A 230 -2.91 10.28 2.88
CA LEU A 230 -4.32 10.01 3.16
C LEU A 230 -4.57 9.94 4.68
N LEU A 231 -4.46 11.08 5.36
CA LEU A 231 -5.01 11.18 6.71
C LEU A 231 -6.54 11.11 6.64
N PRO A 232 -7.21 10.09 7.22
CA PRO A 232 -6.72 8.82 7.76
C PRO A 232 -7.50 7.64 7.18
N MET A 233 -7.51 7.52 5.87
CA MET A 233 -7.99 6.26 5.32
C MET A 233 -6.90 5.24 5.66
N GLY A 234 -7.09 4.56 6.80
CA GLY A 234 -6.22 3.57 7.40
C GLY A 234 -6.18 2.29 6.59
N GLU A 235 -6.07 2.42 5.27
CA GLU A 235 -5.69 1.30 4.44
C GLU A 235 -4.17 1.16 4.60
N THR A 236 -3.80 0.14 5.36
CA THR A 236 -2.45 -0.21 5.80
C THR A 236 -1.54 -0.69 4.69
N PHE A 237 -2.08 -0.80 3.48
CA PHE A 237 -1.30 -1.29 2.39
C PHE A 237 -0.17 -0.30 2.15
N ILE A 238 1.04 -0.83 2.01
CA ILE A 238 2.28 -0.05 1.91
C ILE A 238 2.22 0.91 0.72
N ASP A 239 1.37 0.62 -0.27
CA ASP A 239 1.02 1.47 -1.39
C ASP A 239 0.11 2.66 -1.04
N ASP A 240 -0.71 2.57 0.00
CA ASP A 240 -1.60 3.64 0.44
C ASP A 240 -0.98 4.46 1.58
N LEU A 241 -0.20 3.83 2.47
CA LEU A 241 0.57 4.50 3.51
C LEU A 241 2.07 4.53 3.18
N MET A 242 2.41 5.32 2.16
CA MET A 242 3.81 5.53 1.77
C MET A 242 4.52 6.49 2.75
N THR A 243 5.47 5.96 3.52
CA THR A 243 6.20 6.70 4.57
C THR A 243 7.67 6.96 4.22
N HIS A 244 8.24 8.01 4.80
CA HIS A 244 9.65 8.38 4.63
C HIS A 244 10.57 7.53 5.52
N LYS A 245 10.10 7.07 6.67
CA LYS A 245 10.85 6.19 7.60
C LYS A 245 10.23 4.81 7.68
N ASN A 246 11.02 3.82 8.10
CA ASN A 246 10.50 2.48 8.34
C ASN A 246 9.46 2.51 9.45
N LEU A 247 8.24 2.12 9.13
CA LEU A 247 7.20 1.89 10.12
C LEU A 247 7.60 0.72 11.01
N LEU A 248 7.48 0.83 12.33
CA LEU A 248 7.81 -0.25 13.27
C LEU A 248 6.57 -0.82 13.92
N THR A 249 5.61 0.04 14.22
CA THR A 249 4.31 -0.36 14.73
C THR A 249 3.23 0.55 14.17
N GLN A 250 2.03 -0.01 14.05
CA GLN A 250 0.80 0.70 13.79
C GLN A 250 -0.27 0.17 14.72
N LEU A 251 -0.93 1.08 15.43
CA LEU A 251 -2.09 0.77 16.25
C LEU A 251 -3.22 1.68 15.80
N GLU A 252 -4.36 1.10 15.44
CA GLU A 252 -5.58 1.85 15.17
C GLU A 252 -6.69 1.38 16.09
N GLN A 253 -7.46 2.34 16.59
CA GLN A 253 -8.55 2.09 17.53
C GLN A 253 -9.80 2.84 17.10
N ASP A 254 -10.94 2.17 17.21
CA ASP A 254 -12.27 2.76 17.01
C ASP A 254 -12.62 3.77 18.12
N GLU A 255 -13.79 4.41 18.02
CA GLU A 255 -14.27 5.36 19.00
C GLU A 255 -14.41 4.81 20.45
N ASN A 256 -14.42 3.49 20.62
CA ASN A 256 -14.54 2.80 21.90
C ASN A 256 -13.18 2.34 22.45
N GLY A 257 -12.08 2.59 21.72
CA GLY A 257 -10.74 2.11 22.05
C GLY A 257 -10.50 0.64 21.68
N THR A 258 -11.39 0.02 20.91
CA THR A 258 -11.17 -1.32 20.36
C THR A 258 -10.15 -1.24 19.25
N ALA A 259 -9.09 -2.05 19.33
CA ALA A 259 -8.12 -2.12 18.25
C ALA A 259 -8.79 -2.65 16.96
N THR A 260 -8.76 -1.84 15.90
CA THR A 260 -9.12 -2.24 14.53
C THR A 260 -7.90 -2.75 13.79
N MET A 261 -6.71 -2.35 14.23
CA MET A 261 -5.43 -2.81 13.71
C MET A 261 -4.34 -2.70 14.78
N ASP A 262 -3.47 -3.71 14.85
CA ASP A 262 -2.32 -3.74 15.75
C ASP A 262 -1.21 -4.53 15.05
N GLU A 263 -0.36 -3.82 14.32
CA GLU A 263 0.69 -4.40 13.49
C GLU A 263 2.08 -4.04 14.01
N ALA A 264 2.98 -5.03 13.92
CA ALA A 264 4.39 -4.87 14.22
C ALA A 264 5.24 -5.31 13.03
N TYR A 265 6.12 -4.42 12.60
CA TYR A 265 7.04 -4.65 11.50
C TYR A 265 8.44 -4.96 12.04
N THR A 266 8.95 -6.12 11.68
CA THR A 266 10.13 -6.73 12.31
C THR A 266 11.12 -7.27 11.27
N ASP A 267 12.29 -7.71 11.73
CA ASP A 267 13.29 -8.41 10.90
C ASP A 267 13.74 -7.64 9.65
N TYR A 268 13.82 -6.31 9.76
CA TYR A 268 14.29 -5.42 8.69
C TYR A 268 15.68 -5.79 8.16
N GLN A 269 15.77 -5.98 6.85
CA GLN A 269 17.01 -6.14 6.10
C GLN A 269 17.19 -4.97 5.13
N TYR A 270 18.45 -4.62 4.85
CA TYR A 270 18.80 -3.47 4.02
C TYR A 270 19.79 -3.86 2.94
N ASN A 271 19.72 -3.17 1.80
CA ASN A 271 20.77 -3.22 0.78
C ASN A 271 21.99 -2.37 1.18
N ALA A 272 23.06 -2.40 0.38
CA ALA A 272 24.28 -1.63 0.63
C ALA A 272 24.07 -0.11 0.65
N ALA A 273 23.02 0.40 -0.02
CA ALA A 273 22.62 1.81 0.01
C ALA A 273 21.75 2.19 1.23
N GLY A 274 21.50 1.25 2.15
CA GLY A 274 20.71 1.47 3.35
C GLY A 274 19.19 1.56 3.10
N LEU A 275 18.72 1.12 1.94
CA LEU A 275 17.28 0.99 1.63
C LEU A 275 16.77 -0.39 2.05
N VAL A 276 15.51 -0.46 2.47
CA VAL A 276 14.87 -1.69 2.93
C VAL A 276 14.82 -2.73 1.81
N LYS A 277 15.37 -3.92 2.02
CA LYS A 277 15.25 -5.08 1.13
C LYS A 277 14.08 -5.97 1.54
N GLU A 278 13.86 -6.11 2.84
CA GLU A 278 12.87 -7.04 3.39
C GLU A 278 12.46 -6.63 4.80
N PHE A 279 11.22 -6.93 5.19
CA PHE A 279 10.79 -7.01 6.58
C PHE A 279 9.64 -8.01 6.72
N LYS A 280 9.23 -8.26 7.96
CA LYS A 280 8.12 -9.16 8.29
C LYS A 280 7.03 -8.44 9.07
N THR A 281 5.77 -8.77 8.78
CA THR A 281 4.59 -8.34 9.55
C THR A 281 3.69 -9.53 9.87
N GLY A 282 2.72 -9.33 10.75
CA GLY A 282 1.78 -10.35 11.20
C GLY A 282 2.31 -11.25 12.32
N ASP A 283 1.43 -12.13 12.79
CA ASP A 283 1.65 -12.98 13.95
C ASP A 283 2.54 -14.19 13.66
N ALA A 284 3.14 -14.74 14.73
CA ALA A 284 3.87 -16.00 14.67
C ALA A 284 2.95 -17.15 14.24
N GLY A 285 3.05 -17.56 12.97
CA GLY A 285 2.25 -18.62 12.36
C GLY A 285 1.49 -18.18 11.09
N PHE A 286 1.27 -16.87 10.93
CA PHE A 286 0.71 -16.24 9.73
C PHE A 286 1.56 -15.01 9.40
N ARG A 287 2.82 -15.28 9.07
CA ARG A 287 3.82 -14.24 8.90
C ARG A 287 3.90 -13.86 7.43
N GLN A 288 3.69 -12.58 7.16
CA GLN A 288 3.91 -12.01 5.85
C GLN A 288 5.33 -11.46 5.77
N VAL A 289 5.99 -11.72 4.65
CA VAL A 289 7.30 -11.17 4.31
C VAL A 289 7.10 -10.19 3.17
N ILE A 290 7.50 -8.94 3.37
CA ILE A 290 7.46 -7.92 2.32
C ILE A 290 8.87 -7.77 1.79
N ARG A 291 9.07 -7.99 0.49
CA ARG A 291 10.38 -7.94 -0.15
C ARG A 291 10.42 -6.91 -1.27
N PHE A 292 11.41 -6.01 -1.22
CA PHE A 292 11.60 -4.91 -2.15
C PHE A 292 12.77 -5.17 -3.09
N PHE A 293 12.60 -4.78 -4.36
CA PHE A 293 13.61 -4.90 -5.40
C PHE A 293 13.85 -3.55 -6.04
N TYR A 294 15.11 -3.24 -6.32
CA TYR A 294 15.53 -1.95 -6.86
C TYR A 294 16.18 -2.11 -8.23
N LYS A 295 15.99 -1.13 -9.12
CA LYS A 295 16.65 -1.06 -10.45
C LYS A 295 17.42 0.22 -10.70
N ASN A 296 18.46 0.11 -11.52
CA ASN A 296 19.19 1.27 -12.05
C ASN A 296 18.38 1.88 -13.20
N LEU A 297 18.20 3.21 -13.18
CA LEU A 297 17.54 3.99 -14.23
C LEU A 297 18.53 4.87 -14.98
#